data_AF-A0A354GRH5-F1
#
_entry.id   AF-A0A354GRH5-F1
#
_cell.length_a   1.000
_cell.length_b   1.000
_cell.length_c   1.000
_cell.angle_alpha   90.00
_cell.angle_beta   90.00
_cell.angle_gamma   90.00
#
_symmetry.space_group_name_H-M   'P 1'
#
loop_
_entity.id
_entity.type
_entity.pdbx_description
1 polymer ?
#
loop_
_entity_poly.entity_id
_entity_poly.type
_entity_poly.pdbx_seq_one_letter_code
_entity_poly.pdbx_strand_id
1 'polypeptide(L)' 'MPQLTIVPHGNSAAVVLPAAVLELIGLRIGDVLEATLGERQLILRPVEDIARQQLVQEITREVFEQRRDAYQRLA' A
#
# COMPACT_ATOMS: atom_id res chain seq x y z
N MET A 1 15.55 12.52 17.23
CA MET A 1 14.65 12.28 16.08
C MET A 1 14.47 10.77 15.95
N PRO A 2 13.25 10.25 15.78
CA PRO A 2 13.06 8.83 15.57
C PRO A 2 13.79 8.39 14.30
N GLN A 3 14.65 7.38 14.41
CA GLN A 3 15.35 6.80 13.25
C GLN A 3 14.45 5.73 12.62
N LEU A 4 14.11 5.93 11.35
CA LEU A 4 13.40 4.93 10.57
C LEU A 4 14.41 3.93 10.02
N THR A 5 14.13 2.65 10.23
CA THR A 5 15.00 1.56 9.76
C THR A 5 14.28 0.79 8.66
N ILE A 6 14.98 0.59 7.54
CA ILE A 6 14.54 -0.31 6.48
C ILE A 6 15.17 -1.68 6.74
N VAL A 7 14.35 -2.70 6.89
CA VAL A 7 14.77 -4.08 7.16
C VAL A 7 14.21 -5.03 6.10
N PRO A 8 14.90 -6.14 5.80
CA PRO A 8 14.30 -7.20 5.01
C PRO A 8 13.17 -7.87 5.80
N HIS A 9 12.05 -8.16 5.13
CA HIS A 9 10.91 -8.88 5.70
C HIS A 9 10.36 -9.88 4.67
N GLY A 10 10.72 -11.15 4.81
CA GLY A 10 10.41 -12.16 3.81
C GLY A 10 11.03 -11.80 2.46
N ASN A 11 10.18 -11.66 1.43
CA ASN A 11 10.60 -11.27 0.07
C ASN A 11 10.42 -9.77 -0.22
N SER A 12 10.19 -8.94 0.81
CA SER A 12 10.02 -7.49 0.67
C SER A 12 10.92 -6.70 1.62
N ALA A 13 11.00 -5.39 1.41
CA ALA A 13 11.57 -4.47 2.38
C ALA A 13 10.45 -3.90 3.26
N ALA A 14 10.74 -3.72 4.55
CA ALA A 14 9.82 -3.15 5.53
C ALA A 14 10.45 -1.92 6.19
N VAL A 15 9.64 -0.88 6.41
CA VAL A 15 10.02 0.28 7.23
C VAL A 15 9.46 0.07 8.62
N VAL A 16 10.34 0.06 9.63
CA VAL A 16 9.91 -0.08 11.03
C VAL A 16 9.61 1.30 11.60
N LEU A 17 8.34 1.52 11.94
CA LEU A 17 7.87 2.73 12.62
C LEU A 17 7.90 2.49 14.15
N PRO A 18 8.46 3.42 14.95
CA PRO A 18 8.38 3.35 16.40
C PRO A 18 6.92 3.39 16.88
N ALA A 19 6.60 2.65 17.94
CA ALA A 19 5.24 2.60 18.51
C ALA A 19 4.67 3.99 18.82
N ALA A 20 5.49 4.89 19.38
CA ALA A 20 5.08 6.26 19.65
C ALA A 20 4.64 7.04 18.40
N VAL A 21 5.23 6.75 17.22
CA VAL A 21 4.81 7.36 15.95
C VAL A 21 3.45 6.84 15.54
N LEU A 22 3.23 5.52 15.66
CA LEU A 22 1.94 4.87 15.35
C LEU A 22 0.80 5.42 16.24
N GLU A 23 1.07 5.59 17.53
CA GLU A 23 0.12 6.18 18.48
C GLU A 23 -0.23 7.63 18.14
N LEU A 24 0.77 8.45 17.78
CA LEU A 24 0.57 9.85 17.40
C LEU A 24 -0.31 10.01 16.16
N ILE A 25 -0.20 9.08 15.20
CA ILE A 25 -0.98 9.09 13.95
C ILE A 25 -2.24 8.23 14.02
N GLY A 26 -2.52 7.62 15.18
CA GLY A 26 -3.73 6.82 15.43
C GLY A 26 -3.79 5.50 14.67
N LEU A 27 -2.67 4.97 14.19
CA LEU A 27 -2.62 3.71 13.44
C LEU A 27 -2.50 2.50 14.35
N ARG A 28 -3.15 1.41 13.93
CA ARG A 28 -3.13 0.11 14.58
C ARG A 28 -2.63 -0.97 13.62
N ILE A 29 -2.21 -2.09 14.20
CA ILE A 29 -1.87 -3.28 13.40
C ILE A 29 -3.13 -3.72 12.65
N GLY A 30 -3.00 -3.89 11.33
CA GLY A 30 -4.10 -4.27 10.44
C GLY A 30 -4.67 -3.11 9.64
N ASP A 31 -4.32 -1.87 9.97
CA ASP A 31 -4.70 -0.71 9.17
C ASP A 31 -3.97 -0.71 7.83
N VAL A 32 -4.68 -0.27 6.79
CA VAL A 32 -4.14 -0.19 5.42
C VAL A 32 -3.69 1.23 5.14
N LEU A 33 -2.49 1.34 4.58
CA LEU A 33 -1.88 2.60 4.17
C LEU A 33 -1.72 2.63 2.66
N GLU A 34 -2.02 3.77 2.06
CA GLU A 34 -1.58 4.10 0.72
C GLU A 34 -0.18 4.69 0.78
N ALA A 35 0.70 4.22 -0.11
CA ALA A 35 2.06 4.72 -0.25
C ALA A 35 2.21 5.44 -1.59
N THR A 36 2.53 6.73 -1.56
CA THR A 36 2.80 7.52 -2.75
C THR A 36 4.25 7.98 -2.77
N LEU A 37 4.92 7.83 -3.90
CA LEU A 37 6.26 8.38 -4.11
C LEU A 37 6.15 9.77 -4.72
N GLY A 38 6.44 10.81 -3.91
CA GLY A 38 6.74 12.14 -4.41
C GLY A 38 8.24 12.28 -4.66
N GLU A 39 8.65 13.28 -5.45
CA GLU A 39 10.04 13.61 -5.86
C GLU A 39 11.17 12.78 -5.23
N ARG A 40 11.34 12.87 -3.90
CA ARG A 40 12.30 12.08 -3.11
C ARG A 40 11.75 11.65 -1.75
N GLN A 41 10.43 11.60 -1.58
CA GLN A 41 9.79 11.32 -0.31
C GLN A 41 8.73 10.24 -0.48
N LEU A 42 8.76 9.25 0.41
CA LEU A 42 7.69 8.28 0.55
C LEU A 42 6.64 8.85 1.49
N ILE A 43 5.44 9.11 0.98
CA ILE A 43 4.32 9.64 1.75
C ILE A 43 3.38 8.48 2.04
N LEU A 44 3.11 8.22 3.32
CA LEU A 44 2.16 7.20 3.78
C LEU A 44 0.89 7.90 4.27
N ARG A 45 -0.27 7.46 3.80
CA ARG A 45 -1.57 8.00 4.23
C ARG A 45 -2.51 6.87 4.64
N PRO A 46 -3.26 7.01 5.75
CA PRO A 46 -4.34 6.08 6.07
C PRO A 46 -5.38 6.05 4.95
N VAL A 47 -5.85 4.86 4.61
CA VAL A 47 -6.99 4.72 3.68
C VAL A 47 -8.26 4.92 4.49
N GLU A 48 -8.92 6.06 4.34
CA GLU A 48 -10.27 6.27 4.91
C GLU A 48 -11.31 5.44 4.14
N ASP A 49 -12.27 4.84 4.85
CA ASP A 49 -13.21 3.81 4.34
C ASP A 49 -13.98 4.20 3.06
N ILE A 50 -14.14 5.50 2.77
CA ILE A 50 -14.82 6.00 1.57
C ILE A 50 -13.96 5.78 0.29
N ALA A 51 -12.63 5.73 0.40
CA ALA A 51 -11.70 5.47 -0.71
C ALA A 51 -11.40 3.97 -0.91
N ARG A 52 -11.63 3.13 0.13
CA ARG A 52 -11.37 1.69 0.09
C ARG A 52 -12.19 0.95 -0.97
N GLN A 53 -13.44 1.38 -1.19
CA GLN A 53 -14.30 0.77 -2.21
C GLN A 53 -13.85 1.12 -3.64
N GLN A 54 -13.28 2.30 -3.86
CA GLN A 54 -12.82 2.74 -5.18
C GLN A 54 -11.50 2.06 -5.56
N LEU A 55 -10.54 1.98 -4.63
CA LEU A 55 -9.23 1.34 -4.88
C LEU A 55 -9.37 -0.16 -5.20
N VAL A 56 -10.27 -0.87 -4.50
CA VAL A 56 -10.54 -2.30 -4.77
C VAL A 56 -11.18 -2.48 -6.14
N GLN A 57 -12.09 -1.60 -6.56
CA GLN A 57 -12.71 -1.68 -7.88
C GLN A 57 -11.71 -1.41 -9.01
N GLU A 58 -10.79 -0.47 -8.82
CA GLU A 58 -9.79 -0.11 -9.82
C GLU A 58 -8.75 -1.22 -10.04
N ILE A 59 -8.23 -1.80 -8.95
CA ILE A 59 -7.30 -2.95 -9.01
C ILE A 59 -7.98 -4.18 -9.61
N THR A 60 -9.25 -4.43 -9.25
CA THR A 60 -10.01 -5.55 -9.82
C THR A 60 -10.21 -5.36 -11.32
N ARG A 61 -10.49 -4.14 -11.78
CA ARG A 61 -10.68 -3.84 -13.20
C ARG A 61 -9.41 -4.06 -14.01
N GLU A 62 -8.26 -3.61 -13.51
CA GLU A 62 -6.97 -3.76 -14.21
C GLU A 62 -6.55 -5.24 -14.36
N VAL A 63 -6.76 -6.05 -13.31
CA VAL A 63 -6.47 -7.49 -13.34
C VAL A 63 -7.43 -8.25 -14.28
N PHE A 64 -8.70 -7.83 -14.35
CA PHE A 64 -9.66 -8.45 -15.26
C PHE A 64 -9.38 -8.12 -16.74
N GLU A 65 -8.94 -6.91 -17.06
CA GLU A 65 -8.57 -6.56 -18.44
C GLU A 65 -7.31 -7.29 -18.91
N GLN A 66 -6.26 -7.38 -18.07
CA GLN A 66 -5.06 -8.15 -18.40
C GLN A 66 -5.34 -9.64 -18.63
N ARG A 67 -6.28 -10.24 -17.88
CA ARG A 67 -6.68 -11.63 -18.09
C ARG A 67 -7.49 -11.85 -19.35
N ARG A 68 -8.33 -10.90 -19.76
CA ARG A 68 -9.14 -11.02 -20.98
C ARG A 68 -8.26 -11.07 -22.24
N ASP A 69 -7.20 -10.27 -22.25
CA ASP A 69 -6.20 -10.23 -23.31
C ASP A 69 -5.40 -11.54 -23.45
N ALA A 70 -5.08 -12.20 -22.34
CA ALA A 70 -4.36 -13.47 -22.34
C ALA A 70 -5.21 -14.61 -22.92
N TYR A 71 -6.52 -14.63 -22.64
CA TYR A 71 -7.43 -15.64 -23.19
C TYR A 71 -7.78 -15.41 -24.67
N GLN A 72 -7.84 -14.15 -25.14
CA GLN A 72 -8.08 -13.86 -26.55
C GLN A 72 -6.89 -14.18 -27.48
N ARG A 73 -5.67 -14.24 -26.95
CA ARG A 73 -4.47 -14.62 -27.71
C ARG A 73 -4.23 -16.14 -27.81
N LEU A 74 -5.00 -16.94 -27.07
CA LEU A 74 -4.90 -18.40 -27.04
C LEU A 74 -6.07 -19.11 -27.74
N ALA A 75 -7.01 -18.37 -28.35
CA ALA A 75 -8.12 -18.88 -29.16
C ALA A 75 -7.91 -18.47 -30.63
#